data_AF-A0A673HW31-F1
#
_entry.id   AF-A0A673HW31-F1
#
_cell.length_a   1.000
_cell.length_b   1.000
_cell.length_c   1.000
_cell.angle_alpha   90.00
_cell.angle_beta   90.00
_cell.angle_gamma   90.00
#
_symmetry.space_group_name_H-M   'P 1'
#
loop_
_entity.id
_entity.type
_entity.pdbx_description
1 polymer ?
#
loop_
_entity_poly.entity_id
_entity_poly.type
_entity_poly.pdbx_seq_one_letter_code
_entity_poly.pdbx_strand_id
1 'polypeptide(L)'
;MTMVSLRGLCFLLTLFLGSFFGSVFMLGPVLPLMLLSPAWYRWVTDRIVATWLTLPVVRRSASWDTYFCHIKEPLQLLLFPEGTDLTENTRARSDEFAEKNGLPKYEYVLHPRTTGFTFIVDTLRKGDNLDAVHDITVAYPQNIPQTERHLLLGLFPREIHFHVRRFSAACLPSSAEQLQRWCQERWREKEQRLCAFYRSEPRRFDQPEARVPPCKSQLRVALIKAASLLYWSAFITLCCAGLWLWTPLRLYFLLMVIFFLCQQRVTGGVELMELACHRRWSGAQVKQD
;
A
#
# COMPACT_ATOMS: atom_id res chain seq x y z
N MET A 1 -24.81 3.97 22.74
CA MET A 1 -24.69 3.11 21.55
C MET A 1 -24.43 3.98 20.33
N THR A 2 -23.21 4.00 19.79
CA THR A 2 -22.94 4.68 18.51
C THR A 2 -23.58 3.88 17.37
N MET A 3 -24.63 4.41 16.76
CA MET A 3 -25.31 3.74 15.64
C MET A 3 -24.37 3.61 14.44
N VAL A 4 -24.38 2.43 13.81
CA VAL A 4 -23.66 2.18 12.56
C VAL A 4 -24.21 3.12 11.49
N SER A 5 -23.32 3.78 10.75
CA SER A 5 -23.73 4.62 9.63
C SER A 5 -24.16 3.72 8.46
N LEU A 6 -25.40 3.85 7.99
CA LEU A 6 -25.88 3.12 6.80
C LEU A 6 -24.94 3.35 5.60
N ARG A 7 -24.41 4.57 5.45
CA ARG A 7 -23.43 4.92 4.42
C ARG A 7 -22.12 4.16 4.60
N GLY A 8 -21.62 4.06 5.84
CA GLY A 8 -20.41 3.32 6.16
C GLY A 8 -20.57 1.81 5.90
N LEU A 9 -21.72 1.25 6.27
CA LEU A 9 -22.06 -0.14 6.00
C LEU A 9 -22.15 -0.44 4.50
N CYS A 10 -22.88 0.37 3.73
CA CYS A 10 -22.97 0.21 2.27
C CYS A 10 -21.59 0.32 1.61
N PHE A 11 -20.75 1.26 2.06
CA PHE A 11 -19.38 1.40 1.55
C PHE A 11 -18.56 0.14 1.80
N LEU A 12 -18.57 -0.40 3.03
CA LEU A 12 -17.82 -1.60 3.36
C LEU A 12 -18.33 -2.86 2.64
N LEU A 13 -19.64 -3.01 2.50
CA LEU A 13 -20.22 -4.11 1.73
C LEU A 13 -19.80 -4.02 0.25
N THR A 14 -19.85 -2.83 -0.33
CA THR A 14 -19.43 -2.60 -1.72
C THR A 14 -17.93 -2.87 -1.89
N LEU A 15 -17.10 -2.42 -0.95
CA LEU A 15 -15.66 -2.66 -0.95
C LEU A 15 -15.35 -4.16 -0.83
N PHE A 16 -16.01 -4.86 0.09
CA PHE A 16 -15.82 -6.29 0.31
C PHE A 16 -16.27 -7.11 -0.90
N LEU A 17 -17.50 -6.91 -1.39
CA LEU A 17 -18.04 -7.63 -2.54
C LEU A 17 -17.27 -7.31 -3.82
N GLY A 18 -16.86 -6.04 -4.00
CA GLY A 18 -15.99 -5.62 -5.09
C GLY A 18 -14.64 -6.34 -5.03
N SER A 19 -13.99 -6.36 -3.86
CA SER A 19 -12.73 -7.07 -3.63
C SER A 19 -12.84 -8.57 -3.88
N PHE A 20 -13.92 -9.19 -3.40
CA PHE A 20 -14.15 -10.63 -3.46
C PHE A 20 -14.51 -11.11 -4.87
N PHE A 21 -15.42 -10.42 -5.56
CA PHE A 21 -15.76 -10.78 -6.94
C PHE A 21 -14.66 -10.42 -7.92
N GLY A 22 -13.92 -9.33 -7.71
CA GLY A 22 -12.82 -8.98 -8.59
C GLY A 22 -11.68 -10.00 -8.54
N SER A 23 -11.38 -10.62 -7.39
CA SER A 23 -10.33 -11.64 -7.30
C SER A 23 -10.72 -12.91 -8.07
N VAL A 24 -12.00 -13.30 -8.01
CA VAL A 24 -12.51 -14.49 -8.71
C VAL A 24 -12.71 -14.26 -10.20
N PHE A 25 -13.34 -13.15 -10.59
CA PHE A 25 -13.78 -12.92 -11.96
C PHE A 25 -12.84 -12.05 -12.80
N MET A 26 -12.04 -11.18 -12.19
CA MET A 26 -11.05 -10.37 -12.93
C MET A 26 -9.66 -11.00 -12.90
N LEU A 27 -9.18 -11.44 -11.73
CA LEU A 27 -7.84 -12.03 -11.59
C LEU A 27 -7.80 -13.53 -11.87
N GLY A 28 -8.83 -14.28 -11.47
CA GLY A 28 -8.92 -15.73 -11.68
C GLY A 28 -8.57 -16.20 -13.12
N PRO A 29 -9.12 -15.58 -14.18
CA PRO A 29 -8.82 -15.97 -15.56
C PRO A 29 -7.36 -15.76 -15.98
N VAL A 30 -6.63 -14.89 -15.27
CA VAL A 30 -5.23 -14.53 -15.58
C VAL A 30 -4.25 -15.49 -14.91
N LEU A 31 -4.68 -16.26 -13.89
CA LEU A 31 -3.81 -17.18 -13.14
C LEU A 31 -3.02 -18.18 -14.02
N PRO A 32 -3.57 -18.79 -15.10
CA PRO A 32 -2.80 -19.69 -15.95
C PRO A 32 -1.60 -19.00 -16.63
N LEU A 33 -1.68 -17.70 -16.90
CA LEU A 33 -0.61 -16.93 -17.52
C LEU A 33 0.65 -16.90 -16.65
N MET A 34 0.50 -17.00 -15.33
CA MET A 34 1.61 -17.05 -14.37
C MET A 34 2.53 -18.26 -14.63
N LEU A 35 1.98 -19.37 -15.11
CA LEU A 35 2.73 -20.58 -15.43
C LEU A 35 3.45 -20.49 -16.78
N LEU A 36 2.91 -19.70 -17.71
CA LEU A 36 3.43 -19.54 -19.07
C LEU A 36 4.49 -18.45 -19.17
N SER A 37 4.24 -17.30 -18.54
CA SER A 37 5.17 -16.17 -18.51
C SER A 37 4.90 -15.31 -17.26
N PRO A 38 5.76 -15.41 -16.23
CA PRO A 38 5.62 -14.62 -15.01
C PRO A 38 5.61 -13.10 -15.29
N ALA A 39 6.38 -12.63 -16.26
CA ALA A 39 6.43 -11.22 -16.64
C ALA A 39 5.12 -10.72 -17.25
N TRP A 40 4.51 -11.48 -18.17
CA TRP A 40 3.22 -11.13 -18.74
C TRP A 40 2.08 -11.21 -17.73
N TYR A 41 2.07 -12.24 -16.89
CA TYR A 41 1.12 -12.35 -15.78
C TYR A 41 1.17 -11.10 -14.90
N ARG A 42 2.38 -10.66 -14.55
CA ARG A 42 2.59 -9.48 -13.73
C ARG A 42 2.07 -8.22 -14.40
N TRP A 43 2.48 -7.99 -15.65
CA TRP A 43 2.08 -6.83 -16.43
C TRP A 43 0.54 -6.73 -16.55
N VAL A 44 -0.14 -7.83 -16.87
CA VAL A 44 -1.61 -7.86 -16.99
C VAL A 44 -2.27 -7.62 -15.62
N THR A 45 -1.80 -8.33 -14.58
CA THR A 45 -2.36 -8.22 -13.23
C THR A 45 -2.25 -6.81 -12.69
N ASP A 46 -1.08 -6.16 -12.84
CA ASP A 46 -0.89 -4.78 -12.38
C ASP A 46 -1.77 -3.79 -13.15
N ARG A 47 -2.06 -4.01 -14.45
CA ARG A 47 -3.01 -3.19 -15.21
C ARG A 47 -4.46 -3.36 -14.74
N ILE A 48 -4.87 -4.60 -14.46
CA ILE A 48 -6.20 -4.89 -13.90
C ILE A 48 -6.34 -4.26 -12.52
N VAL A 49 -5.35 -4.45 -11.64
CA VAL A 49 -5.36 -3.92 -10.27
C VAL A 49 -5.30 -2.39 -10.25
N ALA A 50 -4.52 -1.75 -11.14
CA ALA A 50 -4.49 -0.29 -11.25
C ALA A 50 -5.86 0.28 -11.66
N THR A 51 -6.55 -0.41 -12.57
CA THR A 51 -7.92 -0.04 -12.96
C THR A 51 -8.91 -0.29 -11.81
N TRP A 52 -8.73 -1.39 -11.08
CA TRP A 52 -9.56 -1.80 -9.95
C TRP A 52 -9.48 -0.81 -8.79
N LEU A 53 -8.27 -0.46 -8.36
CA LEU A 53 -8.09 0.37 -7.17
C LEU A 53 -8.17 1.87 -7.49
N THR A 54 -8.27 2.27 -8.77
CA THR A 54 -8.24 3.68 -9.24
C THR A 54 -7.07 4.50 -8.67
N LEU A 55 -6.05 3.79 -8.20
CA LEU A 55 -4.82 4.29 -7.61
C LEU A 55 -3.68 3.87 -8.55
N PRO A 56 -2.64 4.69 -8.72
CA PRO A 56 -1.35 4.15 -9.14
C PRO A 56 -0.84 3.26 -7.99
N VAL A 57 -1.14 1.96 -8.04
CA VAL A 57 -0.80 1.03 -6.96
C VAL A 57 0.54 0.38 -7.25
N VAL A 58 1.57 0.76 -6.49
CA VAL A 58 2.61 -0.18 -6.08
C VAL A 58 2.91 0.06 -4.58
N ARG A 59 2.44 -0.84 -3.73
CA ARG A 59 2.80 -0.96 -2.31
C ARG A 59 3.26 -2.40 -2.13
N ARG A 60 4.53 -2.69 -1.79
CA ARG A 60 4.98 -4.09 -1.57
C ARG A 60 6.28 -4.20 -0.76
N SER A 61 6.54 -5.42 -0.30
CA SER A 61 7.50 -5.83 0.75
C SER A 61 8.94 -6.04 0.26
N ALA A 62 9.92 -5.96 1.17
CA ALA A 62 11.38 -5.99 0.95
C ALA A 62 11.95 -7.30 0.35
N SER A 63 11.19 -8.41 0.32
CA SER A 63 11.67 -9.67 -0.27
C SER A 63 11.72 -9.67 -1.80
N TRP A 64 11.22 -8.62 -2.44
CA TRP A 64 10.99 -8.53 -3.88
C TRP A 64 11.98 -7.63 -4.61
N ASP A 65 12.86 -6.95 -3.89
CA ASP A 65 13.76 -5.94 -4.47
C ASP A 65 14.68 -6.55 -5.54
N THR A 66 15.17 -7.78 -5.34
CA THR A 66 16.00 -8.51 -6.32
C THR A 66 15.23 -8.97 -7.56
N TYR A 67 13.94 -9.28 -7.42
CA TYR A 67 13.06 -9.65 -8.54
C TYR A 67 12.80 -8.43 -9.45
N PHE A 68 12.47 -7.28 -8.85
CA PHE A 68 12.17 -6.07 -9.61
C PHE A 68 13.39 -5.49 -10.32
N CYS A 69 14.57 -5.58 -9.69
CA CYS A 69 15.82 -5.22 -10.36
C CYS A 69 16.08 -6.03 -11.65
N HIS A 70 15.61 -7.28 -11.69
CA HIS A 70 15.81 -8.17 -12.83
C HIS A 70 14.85 -7.86 -14.00
N ILE A 71 13.63 -7.42 -13.72
CA ILE A 71 12.62 -7.11 -14.76
C ILE A 71 12.68 -5.67 -15.29
N LYS A 72 13.52 -4.80 -14.70
CA LYS A 72 13.70 -3.39 -15.08
C LYS A 72 12.41 -2.55 -15.15
N GLU A 73 11.40 -2.90 -14.34
CA GLU A 73 10.18 -2.10 -14.23
C GLU A 73 10.38 -0.94 -13.24
N PRO A 74 9.76 0.24 -13.47
CA PRO A 74 9.82 1.36 -12.55
C PRO A 74 9.22 0.96 -11.19
N LEU A 75 10.08 0.75 -10.20
CA LEU A 75 9.71 0.33 -8.86
C LEU A 75 9.37 1.52 -7.97
N GLN A 76 8.15 1.56 -7.44
CA GLN A 76 7.76 2.47 -6.35
C GLN A 76 7.56 1.66 -5.07
N LEU A 77 8.44 1.89 -4.09
CA LEU A 77 8.39 1.19 -2.81
C LEU A 77 7.88 2.11 -1.71
N LEU A 78 6.81 1.69 -1.04
CA LEU A 78 6.27 2.37 0.14
C LEU A 78 6.65 1.62 1.41
N LEU A 79 7.48 2.23 2.24
CA LEU A 79 7.97 1.66 3.49
C LEU A 79 7.42 2.44 4.70
N PHE A 80 7.01 1.69 5.73
CA PHE A 80 6.70 2.21 7.06
C PHE A 80 7.73 1.66 8.07
N PRO A 81 8.86 2.36 8.30
CA PRO A 81 9.92 1.89 9.20
C PRO A 81 9.47 1.62 10.64
N GLU A 82 8.37 2.21 11.10
CA GLU A 82 7.76 1.95 12.41
C GLU A 82 7.29 0.48 12.53
N GLY A 83 6.89 -0.12 11.41
CA GLY A 83 6.47 -1.52 11.32
C GLY A 83 5.10 -1.82 11.95
N THR A 84 4.43 -0.82 12.50
CA THR A 84 3.11 -0.94 13.13
C THR A 84 2.43 0.43 13.22
N ASP A 85 1.14 0.45 13.55
CA ASP A 85 0.37 1.67 13.71
C ASP A 85 0.61 2.32 15.08
N LEU A 86 0.50 3.65 15.15
CA LEU A 86 0.61 4.40 16.40
C LEU A 86 -0.65 4.21 17.26
N THR A 87 -0.55 3.27 18.21
CA THR A 87 -1.52 3.03 19.29
C THR A 87 -0.88 3.30 20.65
N GLU A 88 -1.69 3.41 21.71
CA GLU A 88 -1.17 3.58 23.08
C GLU A 88 -0.21 2.45 23.48
N ASN A 89 -0.54 1.20 23.14
CA ASN A 89 0.29 0.03 23.43
C ASN A 89 1.63 0.07 22.68
N THR A 90 1.60 0.33 21.36
CA THR A 90 2.83 0.42 20.55
C THR A 90 3.68 1.61 20.94
N ARG A 91 3.07 2.74 21.36
CA ARG A 91 3.78 3.90 21.90
C ARG A 91 4.50 3.55 23.20
N ALA A 92 3.83 2.89 24.15
CA ALA A 92 4.47 2.44 25.39
C ALA A 92 5.70 1.56 25.13
N ARG A 93 5.60 0.62 24.17
CA ARG A 93 6.75 -0.23 23.77
C ARG A 93 7.87 0.56 23.10
N SER A 94 7.53 1.59 22.32
CA SER A 94 8.50 2.51 21.71
C SER A 94 9.19 3.37 22.78
N ASP A 95 8.47 3.79 23.81
CA ASP A 95 9.01 4.56 24.93
C ASP A 95 9.97 3.71 25.78
N GLU A 96 9.63 2.45 26.07
CA GLU A 96 10.56 1.51 26.72
C GLU A 96 11.84 1.30 25.92
N PHE A 97 11.72 1.20 24.59
CA PHE A 97 12.89 1.10 23.71
C PHE A 97 13.72 2.40 23.78
N ALA A 98 13.06 3.55 23.77
CA ALA A 98 13.73 4.84 23.85
C ALA A 98 14.52 4.99 25.17
N GLU A 99 13.90 4.66 26.31
CA GLU A 99 14.55 4.70 27.62
C GLU A 99 15.77 3.79 27.70
N LYS A 100 15.65 2.54 27.23
CA LYS A 100 16.77 1.58 27.24
C LYS A 100 17.96 2.02 26.39
N ASN A 101 17.73 2.81 25.36
CA ASN A 101 18.77 3.28 24.43
C ASN A 101 19.15 4.75 24.64
N GLY A 102 18.62 5.42 25.67
CA GLY A 102 18.88 6.83 25.94
C GLY A 102 18.37 7.79 24.85
N LEU A 103 17.28 7.42 24.16
CA LEU A 103 16.65 8.22 23.11
C LEU A 103 15.47 9.03 23.67
N PRO A 104 15.10 10.16 23.03
CA PRO A 104 13.90 10.91 23.40
C PRO A 104 12.63 10.09 23.14
N LYS A 105 11.61 10.31 23.98
CA LYS A 105 10.27 9.77 23.75
C LYS A 105 9.55 10.59 22.67
N TYR A 106 8.81 9.90 21.82
CA TYR A 106 8.05 10.51 20.73
C TYR A 106 6.55 10.37 20.99
N GLU A 107 5.79 11.39 20.60
CA GLU A 107 4.35 11.48 20.82
C GLU A 107 3.55 11.20 19.56
N TYR A 108 4.04 11.64 18.41
CA TYR A 108 3.31 11.61 17.14
C TYR A 108 3.85 10.58 16.15
N VAL A 109 5.00 9.97 16.43
CA VAL A 109 5.60 8.86 15.64
C VAL A 109 6.22 7.80 16.55
N LEU A 110 6.39 6.58 16.05
CA LEU A 110 7.20 5.55 16.71
C LEU A 110 8.66 5.61 16.25
N HIS A 111 9.59 5.11 17.06
CA HIS A 111 11.00 5.00 16.63
C HIS A 111 11.14 4.05 15.43
N PRO A 112 11.87 4.44 14.36
CA PRO A 112 11.95 3.64 13.15
C PRO A 112 12.87 2.43 13.31
N ARG A 113 12.46 1.30 12.75
CA ARG A 113 13.31 0.12 12.53
C ARG A 113 14.12 0.32 11.26
N THR A 114 15.40 0.60 11.42
CA THR A 114 16.26 1.07 10.32
C THR A 114 16.81 -0.04 9.43
N THR A 115 16.88 -1.28 9.91
CA THR A 115 17.48 -2.42 9.20
C THR A 115 16.85 -2.67 7.83
N GLY A 116 15.51 -2.67 7.75
CA GLY A 116 14.80 -2.87 6.50
C GLY A 116 15.07 -1.75 5.51
N PHE A 117 15.06 -0.49 5.99
CA PHE A 117 15.37 0.67 5.17
C PHE A 117 16.79 0.61 4.59
N THR A 118 17.80 0.27 5.42
CA THR A 118 19.18 0.18 4.95
C THR A 118 19.38 -0.92 3.92
N PHE A 119 18.74 -2.07 4.13
CA PHE A 119 18.82 -3.20 3.21
C PHE A 119 18.20 -2.86 1.84
N ILE A 120 17.02 -2.25 1.84
CA ILE A 120 16.33 -1.80 0.63
C ILE A 120 17.19 -0.82 -0.16
N VAL A 121 17.69 0.24 0.49
CA VAL A 121 18.48 1.28 -0.17
C VAL A 121 19.76 0.71 -0.77
N ASP A 122 20.45 -0.17 -0.06
CA ASP A 122 21.66 -0.84 -0.55
C ASP A 122 21.37 -1.77 -1.74
N THR A 123 20.30 -2.57 -1.66
CA THR A 123 19.89 -3.48 -2.73
C THR A 123 19.51 -2.73 -4.01
N LEU A 124 18.71 -1.66 -3.88
CA LEU A 124 18.27 -0.86 -5.02
C LEU A 124 19.41 -0.07 -5.66
N ARG A 125 20.40 0.39 -4.87
CA ARG A 125 21.62 1.01 -5.40
C ARG A 125 22.47 0.04 -6.19
N LYS A 126 22.69 -1.18 -5.68
CA LYS A 126 23.45 -2.21 -6.38
C LYS A 126 22.81 -2.61 -7.70
N GLY A 127 21.49 -2.56 -7.78
CA GLY A 127 20.74 -2.81 -9.01
C GLY A 127 20.58 -1.61 -9.96
N ASP A 128 21.17 -0.45 -9.65
CA ASP A 128 20.99 0.81 -10.39
C ASP A 128 19.51 1.22 -10.59
N ASN A 129 18.67 0.94 -9.59
CA ASN A 129 17.21 1.15 -9.64
C ASN A 129 16.70 2.14 -8.57
N LEU A 130 17.60 2.90 -7.91
CA LEU A 130 17.22 3.92 -6.94
C LEU A 130 17.40 5.33 -7.53
N ASP A 131 16.30 6.00 -7.89
CA ASP A 131 16.31 7.42 -8.28
C ASP A 131 16.23 8.36 -7.07
N ALA A 132 15.21 8.18 -6.21
CA ALA A 132 14.98 9.04 -5.07
C ALA A 132 14.16 8.40 -3.95
N VAL A 133 14.38 8.86 -2.72
CA VAL A 133 13.56 8.57 -1.55
C VAL A 133 12.64 9.75 -1.29
N HIS A 134 11.33 9.51 -1.28
CA HIS A 134 10.33 10.51 -0.93
C HIS A 134 9.95 10.35 0.53
N ASP A 135 10.32 11.33 1.34
CA ASP A 135 9.88 11.42 2.72
C ASP A 135 8.51 12.09 2.79
N ILE A 136 7.52 11.37 3.29
CA ILE A 136 6.13 11.82 3.37
C ILE A 136 5.72 11.83 4.84
N THR A 137 5.22 12.98 5.29
CA THR A 137 4.54 13.14 6.58
C THR A 137 3.08 13.45 6.31
N VAL A 138 2.17 12.70 6.94
CA VAL A 138 0.73 12.90 6.81
C VAL A 138 0.19 13.39 8.14
N ALA A 139 -0.54 14.50 8.12
CA ALA A 139 -1.18 15.05 9.31
C ALA A 139 -2.68 15.25 9.07
N TYR A 140 -3.46 15.04 10.13
CA TYR A 140 -4.92 15.12 10.07
C TYR A 140 -5.37 16.24 11.02
N PRO A 141 -5.84 17.39 10.51
CA PRO A 141 -6.38 18.45 11.35
C PRO A 141 -7.51 17.97 12.25
N GLN A 142 -8.33 17.02 11.77
CA GLN A 142 -9.50 16.48 12.46
C GLN A 142 -9.66 15.00 12.12
N ASN A 143 -10.24 14.23 13.05
CA ASN A 143 -10.62 12.82 12.88
C ASN A 143 -9.49 11.92 12.36
N ILE A 144 -8.49 11.63 13.20
CA ILE A 144 -7.40 10.69 12.86
C ILE A 144 -8.01 9.30 12.63
N PRO A 145 -7.90 8.73 11.42
CA PRO A 145 -8.42 7.40 11.13
C PRO A 145 -7.46 6.35 11.71
N GLN A 146 -7.79 5.82 12.89
CA GLN A 146 -6.97 4.78 13.54
C GLN A 146 -7.55 3.37 13.44
N THR A 147 -8.86 3.22 13.19
CA THR A 147 -9.52 1.91 13.14
C THR A 147 -10.56 1.85 12.04
N GLU A 148 -10.83 0.65 11.53
CA GLU A 148 -11.89 0.37 10.55
C GLU A 148 -13.28 0.73 11.12
N ARG A 149 -13.42 0.81 12.45
CA ARG A 149 -14.63 1.32 13.11
C ARG A 149 -14.95 2.75 12.67
N HIS A 150 -13.95 3.58 12.38
CA HIS A 150 -14.20 4.94 11.88
C HIS A 150 -14.87 4.91 10.50
N LEU A 151 -14.55 3.92 9.66
CA LEU A 151 -15.22 3.69 8.38
C LEU A 151 -16.69 3.30 8.58
N LEU A 152 -16.97 2.37 9.50
CA LEU A 152 -18.35 1.95 9.85
C LEU A 152 -19.20 3.11 10.38
N LEU A 153 -18.60 4.00 11.16
CA LEU A 153 -19.27 5.17 11.72
C LEU A 153 -19.37 6.33 10.71
N GLY A 154 -18.74 6.23 9.53
CA GLY A 154 -18.70 7.29 8.54
C GLY A 154 -17.87 8.51 8.97
N LEU A 155 -16.95 8.32 9.92
CA LEU A 155 -16.06 9.36 10.42
C LEU A 155 -14.82 9.44 9.51
N PHE A 156 -14.94 10.23 8.44
CA PHE A 156 -13.83 10.50 7.54
C PHE A 156 -13.17 11.84 7.86
N PRO A 157 -11.83 11.96 7.74
CA PRO A 157 -11.16 13.24 7.83
C PRO A 157 -11.63 14.13 6.67
N ARG A 158 -12.02 15.36 7.00
CA ARG A 158 -12.44 16.35 5.98
C ARG A 158 -11.27 16.93 5.21
N GLU A 159 -10.11 16.92 5.84
CA GLU A 159 -8.89 17.53 5.35
C GLU A 159 -7.70 16.65 5.75
N ILE A 160 -6.73 16.53 4.85
CA ILE A 160 -5.50 15.76 5.05
C ILE A 160 -4.35 16.61 4.54
N HIS A 161 -3.35 16.82 5.38
CA HIS A 161 -2.18 17.62 5.05
C HIS A 161 -1.01 16.69 4.75
N PHE A 162 -0.40 16.88 3.58
CA PHE A 162 0.77 16.15 3.15
C PHE A 162 1.98 17.08 3.14
N HIS A 163 3.03 16.68 3.85
CA HIS A 163 4.36 17.27 3.72
C HIS A 163 5.25 16.26 2.99
N VAL A 164 5.77 16.62 1.82
CA VAL A 164 6.54 15.74 0.95
C VAL A 164 7.90 16.36 0.68
N ARG A 165 8.97 15.60 0.93
CA ARG A 165 10.35 16.00 0.62
C ARG A 165 11.03 14.92 -0.20
N ARG A 166 11.53 15.29 -1.39
CA ARG A 166 12.29 14.38 -2.26
C ARG A 166 13.78 14.45 -1.94
N PHE A 167 14.41 13.30 -1.74
CA PHE A 167 15.86 13.14 -1.60
C PHE A 167 16.38 12.29 -2.77
N SER A 168 17.25 12.86 -3.60
CA SER A 168 17.88 12.08 -4.68
C SER A 168 18.79 10.99 -4.12
N ALA A 169 19.00 9.91 -4.87
CA ALA A 169 19.89 8.82 -4.49
C ALA A 169 21.33 9.28 -4.22
N ALA A 170 21.77 10.33 -4.94
CA ALA A 170 23.09 10.94 -4.77
C ALA A 170 23.26 11.67 -3.43
N CYS A 171 22.17 12.15 -2.82
CA CYS A 171 22.22 12.84 -1.52
C CYS A 171 22.21 11.89 -0.32
N LEU A 172 21.97 10.60 -0.55
CA LEU A 172 21.85 9.62 0.52
C LEU A 172 23.25 9.13 0.95
N PRO A 173 23.50 8.92 2.26
CA PRO A 173 24.79 8.40 2.74
C PRO A 173 25.14 7.03 2.14
N SER A 174 26.44 6.70 2.06
CA SER A 174 26.88 5.44 1.44
C SER A 174 26.95 4.27 2.42
N SER A 175 27.36 4.50 3.68
CA SER A 175 27.48 3.42 4.68
C SER A 175 26.12 3.09 5.31
N ALA A 176 25.94 1.83 5.71
CA ALA A 176 24.74 1.35 6.38
C ALA A 176 24.49 2.12 7.69
N GLU A 177 25.52 2.33 8.50
CA GLU A 177 25.43 3.05 9.78
C GLU A 177 24.99 4.51 9.57
N GLN A 178 25.50 5.16 8.52
CA GLN A 178 25.10 6.52 8.18
C GLN A 178 23.65 6.58 7.68
N LEU A 179 23.21 5.58 6.91
CA LEU A 179 21.81 5.45 6.49
C LEU A 179 20.87 5.22 7.67
N GLN A 180 21.27 4.44 8.68
CA GLN A 180 20.50 4.24 9.90
C GLN A 180 20.30 5.58 10.63
N ARG A 181 21.39 6.33 10.84
CA ARG A 181 21.33 7.66 11.47
C ARG A 181 20.49 8.63 10.66
N TRP A 182 20.62 8.62 9.34
CA TRP A 182 19.81 9.43 8.44
C TRP A 182 18.31 9.13 8.59
N CYS A 183 17.93 7.86 8.71
CA CYS A 183 16.54 7.46 8.93
C CYS A 183 16.04 7.92 10.31
N GLN A 184 16.82 7.73 11.37
CA GLN A 184 16.47 8.22 12.72
C GLN A 184 16.30 9.74 12.76
N GLU A 185 17.16 10.48 12.05
CA GLU A 185 17.08 11.93 11.89
C GLU A 185 15.75 12.36 11.27
N ARG A 186 15.34 11.70 10.18
CA ARG A 186 14.06 12.00 9.52
C ARG A 186 12.87 11.78 10.46
N TRP A 187 12.90 10.74 11.29
CA TRP A 187 11.84 10.53 12.28
C TRP A 187 11.83 11.58 13.39
N ARG A 188 12.99 12.04 13.83
CA ARG A 188 13.08 13.15 14.79
C ARG A 188 12.50 14.44 14.21
N GLU A 189 12.82 14.76 12.96
CA GLU A 189 12.26 15.91 12.25
C GLU A 189 10.73 15.79 12.09
N LYS A 190 10.22 14.58 11.81
CA LYS A 190 8.77 14.31 11.71
C LYS A 190 8.06 14.54 13.04
N GLU A 191 8.63 14.06 14.14
CA GLU A 191 8.08 14.28 15.47
C GLU A 191 7.94 15.78 15.77
N GLN A 192 9.02 16.54 15.56
CA GLN A 192 9.01 17.99 15.78
C GLN A 192 7.99 18.70 14.88
N ARG A 193 7.91 18.30 13.61
CA ARG A 193 6.97 18.86 12.64
C ARG A 193 5.52 18.58 13.02
N LEU A 194 5.20 17.36 13.42
CA LEU A 194 3.84 17.00 13.86
C LEU A 194 3.49 17.70 15.16
N CYS A 195 4.44 17.81 16.09
CA CYS A 195 4.27 18.57 17.32
C CYS A 195 3.94 20.04 17.05
N ALA A 196 4.67 20.70 16.14
CA ALA A 196 4.38 22.07 15.71
C ALA A 196 3.01 22.17 15.02
N PHE A 197 2.70 21.24 14.12
CA PHE A 197 1.42 21.19 13.41
C PHE A 197 0.22 21.11 14.36
N TYR A 198 0.24 20.20 15.33
CA TYR A 198 -0.87 20.00 16.26
C TYR A 198 -0.99 21.11 17.33
N ARG A 199 0.09 21.85 17.59
CA ARG A 199 0.10 23.03 18.47
C ARG A 199 -0.34 24.32 17.76
N SER A 200 -0.23 24.38 16.44
CA SER A 200 -0.61 25.56 15.65
C SER A 200 -2.13 25.73 15.50
N GLU A 201 -2.60 26.98 15.52
CA GLU A 201 -3.96 27.36 15.15
C GLU A 201 -3.93 28.48 14.09
N PRO A 202 -4.42 28.25 12.85
CA PRO A 202 -4.98 26.99 12.33
C PRO A 202 -3.91 25.91 12.09
N ARG A 203 -4.29 24.64 12.25
CA ARG A 203 -3.40 23.48 12.03
C ARG A 203 -2.92 23.41 10.59
N ARG A 204 -1.69 23.88 10.33
CA ARG A 204 -1.07 23.95 9.00
C ARG A 204 0.44 23.74 9.10
N PHE A 205 1.06 23.29 8.01
CA PHE A 205 2.52 23.28 7.94
C PHE A 205 3.07 24.66 7.57
N ASP A 206 4.22 25.04 8.14
CA ASP A 206 4.82 26.37 7.96
C ASP A 206 5.39 26.61 6.55
N GLN A 207 5.66 25.54 5.79
CA GLN A 207 6.26 25.64 4.46
C GLN A 207 5.23 25.99 3.39
N PRO A 208 5.63 26.77 2.36
CA PRO A 208 4.70 27.17 1.31
C PRO A 208 4.08 25.93 0.66
N GLU A 209 2.75 25.96 0.51
CA GLU A 209 2.01 24.96 -0.26
C GLU A 209 2.70 24.82 -1.62
N ALA A 210 3.27 23.64 -1.89
CA ALA A 210 3.70 23.32 -3.25
C ALA A 210 2.52 23.63 -4.16
N ARG A 211 2.74 24.32 -5.29
CA ARG A 211 1.68 24.56 -6.28
C ARG A 211 1.16 23.21 -6.75
N VAL A 212 0.12 22.72 -6.09
CA VAL A 212 -0.59 21.53 -6.52
C VAL A 212 -1.11 21.91 -7.91
N PRO A 213 -0.80 21.12 -8.96
CA PRO A 213 -1.39 21.36 -10.26
C PRO A 213 -2.90 21.47 -10.06
N PRO A 214 -3.59 22.43 -10.73
CA PRO A 214 -4.95 22.79 -10.41
C PRO A 214 -5.77 21.52 -10.22
N CYS A 215 -6.29 21.34 -8.99
CA CYS A 215 -7.13 20.21 -8.65
C CYS A 215 -8.17 20.09 -9.78
N LYS A 216 -8.28 18.88 -10.38
CA LYS A 216 -9.29 18.59 -11.39
C LYS A 216 -10.61 19.19 -10.90
N SER A 217 -11.33 19.93 -11.76
CA SER A 217 -12.53 20.67 -11.36
C SER A 217 -13.42 19.82 -10.43
N GLN A 218 -14.03 20.44 -9.42
CA GLN A 218 -14.91 19.72 -8.47
C GLN A 218 -15.93 18.84 -9.20
N LEU A 219 -16.44 19.32 -10.34
CA LEU A 219 -17.28 18.56 -11.25
C LEU A 219 -16.60 17.30 -11.81
N ARG A 220 -15.37 17.41 -12.32
CA ARG A 220 -14.61 16.23 -12.81
C ARG A 220 -14.38 15.21 -11.71
N VAL A 221 -14.06 15.66 -10.49
CA VAL A 221 -13.90 14.76 -9.34
C VAL A 221 -15.22 14.07 -8.99
N ALA A 222 -16.33 14.82 -8.99
CA ALA A 222 -17.67 14.27 -8.74
C ALA A 222 -18.09 13.26 -9.81
N LEU A 223 -17.85 13.56 -11.09
CA LEU A 223 -18.13 12.66 -12.20
C LEU A 223 -17.32 11.36 -12.11
N ILE A 224 -16.01 11.45 -11.80
CA ILE A 224 -15.18 10.25 -11.62
C ILE A 224 -15.69 9.41 -10.45
N LYS A 225 -16.06 10.03 -9.32
CA LYS A 225 -16.64 9.32 -8.17
C LYS A 225 -17.96 8.63 -8.54
N ALA A 226 -18.85 9.32 -9.26
CA ALA A 226 -20.13 8.77 -9.69
C ALA A 226 -19.94 7.62 -10.68
N ALA A 227 -19.08 7.78 -11.69
CA ALA A 227 -18.76 6.74 -12.66
C ALA A 227 -18.13 5.51 -11.98
N SER A 228 -17.23 5.71 -11.02
CA SER A 228 -16.63 4.62 -10.26
C SER A 228 -17.67 3.88 -9.42
N LEU A 229 -18.55 4.60 -8.73
CA LEU A 229 -19.62 3.99 -7.94
C LEU A 229 -20.58 3.18 -8.83
N LEU A 230 -21.00 3.75 -9.96
CA LEU A 230 -21.86 3.07 -10.94
C LEU A 230 -21.20 1.81 -11.48
N TYR A 231 -19.92 1.88 -11.86
CA TYR A 231 -19.15 0.74 -12.34
C TYR A 231 -19.10 -0.38 -11.30
N TRP A 232 -18.73 -0.06 -10.05
CA TRP A 232 -18.61 -1.07 -8.99
C TRP A 232 -19.95 -1.68 -8.58
N SER A 233 -21.01 -0.86 -8.49
CA SER A 233 -22.35 -1.36 -8.22
C SER A 233 -22.85 -2.26 -9.36
N ALA A 234 -22.70 -1.83 -10.62
CA ALA A 234 -23.09 -2.64 -11.78
C ALA A 234 -22.31 -3.94 -11.87
N PHE A 235 -20.99 -3.91 -11.63
CA PHE A 235 -20.14 -5.10 -11.61
C PHE A 235 -20.63 -6.12 -10.58
N ILE A 236 -20.86 -5.70 -9.34
CA ILE A 236 -21.37 -6.58 -8.28
C ILE A 236 -22.73 -7.16 -8.66
N THR A 237 -23.65 -6.33 -9.16
CA THR A 237 -24.98 -6.79 -9.59
C THR A 237 -24.88 -7.81 -10.73
N LEU A 238 -24.01 -7.58 -11.72
CA LEU A 238 -23.79 -8.50 -12.83
C LEU A 238 -23.19 -9.83 -12.37
N CYS A 239 -22.22 -9.81 -11.43
CA CYS A 239 -21.67 -11.03 -10.83
C CYS A 239 -22.76 -11.83 -10.11
N CYS A 240 -23.56 -11.17 -9.27
CA CYS A 240 -24.67 -11.83 -8.56
C CYS A 240 -25.72 -12.39 -9.52
N ALA A 241 -26.12 -11.62 -10.55
CA ALA A 241 -27.08 -12.05 -11.56
C ALA A 241 -26.54 -13.23 -12.38
N GLY A 242 -25.27 -13.19 -12.78
CA GLY A 242 -24.62 -14.30 -13.48
C GLY A 242 -24.58 -15.57 -12.63
N LEU A 243 -24.26 -15.45 -11.34
CA LEU A 243 -24.26 -16.59 -10.41
C LEU A 243 -25.66 -17.16 -10.20
N TRP A 244 -26.69 -16.32 -10.21
CA TRP A 244 -28.08 -16.74 -10.10
C TRP A 244 -28.56 -17.47 -11.36
N LEU A 245 -28.27 -16.91 -12.53
CA LEU A 245 -28.84 -17.36 -13.80
C LEU A 245 -28.05 -18.53 -14.42
N TRP A 246 -26.72 -18.57 -14.29
CA TRP A 246 -25.86 -19.42 -15.13
C TRP A 246 -25.11 -20.49 -14.32
N THR A 247 -25.44 -21.77 -14.55
CA THR A 247 -24.77 -22.92 -13.91
C THR A 247 -23.26 -23.00 -14.18
N PRO A 248 -22.74 -22.77 -15.40
CA PRO A 248 -21.30 -22.78 -15.64
C PRO A 248 -20.54 -21.76 -14.79
N LEU A 249 -21.12 -20.58 -14.57
CA LEU A 249 -20.50 -19.53 -13.75
C LEU A 249 -20.44 -19.94 -12.27
N ARG A 250 -21.45 -20.65 -11.76
CA ARG A 250 -21.44 -21.22 -10.41
C ARG A 250 -20.34 -22.28 -10.23
N LEU A 251 -20.17 -23.16 -11.23
CA LEU A 251 -19.10 -24.16 -11.22
C LEU A 251 -17.73 -23.50 -11.26
N TYR A 252 -17.53 -22.52 -12.15
CA TYR A 252 -16.30 -21.73 -12.19
C TYR A 252 -16.00 -21.05 -10.85
N PHE A 253 -17.00 -20.38 -10.26
CA PHE A 253 -16.87 -19.72 -8.97
C PHE A 253 -16.46 -20.70 -7.87
N LEU A 254 -17.12 -21.86 -7.79
CA LEU A 254 -16.79 -22.91 -6.83
C LEU A 254 -15.36 -23.42 -7.03
N LEU A 255 -14.96 -23.69 -8.28
CA LEU A 255 -13.60 -24.12 -8.61
C LEU A 255 -12.55 -23.09 -8.18
N MET A 256 -12.80 -21.79 -8.42
CA MET A 256 -11.90 -20.72 -8.00
C MET A 256 -11.82 -20.59 -6.47
N VAL A 257 -12.94 -20.70 -5.77
CA VAL A 257 -12.94 -20.69 -4.29
C VAL A 257 -12.13 -21.87 -3.74
N ILE A 258 -12.35 -23.07 -4.27
CA ILE A 258 -11.56 -24.25 -3.90
C ILE A 258 -10.08 -24.03 -4.20
N PHE A 259 -9.76 -23.51 -5.39
CA PHE A 259 -8.39 -23.19 -5.77
C PHE A 259 -7.73 -22.23 -4.77
N PHE A 260 -8.36 -21.08 -4.45
CA PHE A 260 -7.79 -20.12 -3.50
C PHE A 260 -7.63 -20.69 -2.08
N LEU A 261 -8.59 -21.50 -1.60
CA LEU A 261 -8.47 -22.16 -0.31
C LEU A 261 -7.35 -23.20 -0.27
N CYS A 262 -7.25 -24.04 -1.30
CA CYS A 262 -6.17 -25.02 -1.44
C CYS A 262 -4.81 -24.32 -1.55
N GLN A 263 -4.72 -23.31 -2.40
CA GLN A 263 -3.53 -22.49 -2.59
C GLN A 263 -3.07 -21.88 -1.26
N GLN A 264 -3.98 -21.25 -0.51
CA GLN A 264 -3.67 -20.64 0.79
C GLN A 264 -3.12 -21.68 1.79
N ARG A 265 -3.66 -22.90 1.78
CA ARG A 265 -3.20 -24.00 2.65
C ARG A 265 -1.84 -24.57 2.25
N VAL A 266 -1.58 -24.71 0.94
CA VAL A 266 -0.37 -25.38 0.43
C VAL A 266 0.83 -24.42 0.31
N THR A 267 0.59 -23.22 -0.20
CA THR A 267 1.67 -22.27 -0.57
C THR A 267 1.67 -20.99 0.27
N GLY A 268 0.64 -20.75 1.08
CA GLY A 268 0.56 -19.58 1.98
C GLY A 268 0.14 -18.26 1.33
N GLY A 269 -0.04 -18.22 0.00
CA GLY A 269 -0.52 -17.04 -0.73
C GLY A 269 -0.16 -17.09 -2.23
N VAL A 270 -1.01 -16.51 -3.09
CA VAL A 270 -0.77 -16.49 -4.56
C VAL A 270 0.58 -15.82 -4.86
N GLU A 271 0.97 -14.85 -4.04
CA GLU A 271 2.25 -14.15 -4.13
C GLU A 271 3.47 -15.08 -3.98
N LEU A 272 3.38 -16.09 -3.10
CA LEU A 272 4.46 -17.07 -2.90
C LEU A 272 4.53 -18.06 -4.07
N MET A 273 3.39 -18.37 -4.66
CA MET A 273 3.30 -19.19 -5.87
C MET A 273 3.91 -18.46 -7.08
N GLU A 274 3.65 -17.17 -7.23
CA GLU A 274 4.26 -16.30 -8.25
C GLU A 274 5.80 -16.28 -8.11
N LEU A 275 6.32 -16.12 -6.89
CA LEU A 275 7.77 -16.21 -6.61
C LEU A 275 8.36 -17.55 -7.02
N ALA A 276 7.68 -18.64 -6.69
CA ALA A 276 8.14 -19.99 -7.02
C ALA A 276 8.18 -20.20 -8.55
N CYS A 277 7.14 -19.77 -9.26
CA CYS A 277 7.09 -19.81 -10.72
C CYS A 277 8.21 -18.99 -11.35
N HIS A 278 8.48 -17.79 -10.85
CA HIS A 278 9.57 -16.97 -11.35
C HIS A 278 10.94 -17.63 -11.14
N ARG A 279 11.24 -18.12 -9.93
CA ARG A 279 12.54 -18.80 -9.66
C ARG A 279 12.78 -19.99 -10.58
N ARG A 280 11.72 -20.74 -10.89
CA ARG A 280 11.78 -21.89 -11.77
C ARG A 280 12.06 -21.48 -13.22
N TRP A 281 11.46 -20.38 -13.66
CA TRP A 281 11.69 -19.80 -14.99
C TRP A 281 13.10 -19.21 -15.13
N SER A 282 13.54 -18.40 -14.16
CA SER A 282 14.88 -17.80 -14.18
C SER A 282 15.98 -18.85 -14.08
N GLY A 283 15.79 -19.91 -13.27
CA GLY A 283 16.73 -21.02 -13.17
C GLY A 283 16.79 -21.89 -14.43
N ALA A 284 15.75 -21.88 -15.27
CA ALA A 284 15.76 -22.56 -16.57
C ALA A 284 16.54 -21.76 -17.63
N GLN A 285 16.48 -20.42 -17.58
CA GLN A 285 17.25 -19.54 -18.46
C GLN A 285 18.76 -19.58 -18.15
N VAL A 286 19.15 -19.59 -16.87
CA VAL A 286 20.57 -19.68 -16.43
C VAL A 286 21.24 -21.00 -16.84
N LYS A 287 20.47 -22.05 -17.16
CA LYS A 287 21.01 -23.34 -17.65
C LYS A 287 21.15 -23.42 -19.17
N GLN A 288 20.67 -22.42 -19.91
CA GLN A 288 20.69 -22.40 -21.37
C GLN A 288 21.70 -21.41 -21.97
N ASP A 289 22.34 -20.59 -21.13
CA ASP A 289 23.52 -19.77 -21.45
C ASP A 289 24.80 -20.46 -20.96
#